data_AF-A0A3T0Y1A7-F1
#
_entry.id   AF-A0A3T0Y1A7-F1
#
_cell.length_a   1.000
_cell.length_b   1.000
_cell.length_c   1.000
_cell.angle_alpha   90.00
_cell.angle_beta   90.00
_cell.angle_gamma   90.00
#
_symmetry.space_group_name_H-M   'P 1'
#
loop_
_entity.id
_entity.type
_entity.pdbx_description
1 polymer ?
#
loop_
_entity_poly.entity_id
_entity_poly.type
_entity_poly.pdbx_seq_one_letter_code
_entity_poly.pdbx_strand_id
1 'polypeptide(L)'
;MADEKESKGLTVDIQKQIETLRKTLGDLKAILDQLNTARSLAATIINNTDLTLTATFQEHESGAFASPPPQVIAPRSAKAFGSQSRSGALFTGAVGTVHYEGDGLVAFFDWNNPWAGENSAATALHSATGRYREWTVAGAGNEKAQFEYTIYQIPEEGAWRSCRDCQTLFFDGGTDNGSCPARIRERIITGPNGKPVPGSLHHRAEGLEYFLSHSATIGPAPNNNQTAPWRRCMKCQSLYYDGNPAKGTCPAGGGHQGERLGYLVPYRTSAPLATRQQESWRICDACYGLFFEHGPVRGRCASRGAEGHLLNTESFNYAVNYR
;
A
#
# COMPACT_ATOMS: atom_id res chain seq x y z
N MET A 1 -29.82 0.78 24.68
CA MET A 1 -30.36 0.91 23.30
C MET A 1 -29.27 0.98 22.24
N ALA A 2 -28.13 1.66 22.48
CA ALA A 2 -26.99 1.64 21.55
C ALA A 2 -26.35 0.24 21.42
N ASP A 3 -26.02 -0.41 22.53
CA ASP A 3 -25.41 -1.76 22.55
C ASP A 3 -26.25 -2.84 21.87
N GLU A 4 -27.58 -2.78 21.97
CA GLU A 4 -28.46 -3.77 21.36
C GLU A 4 -28.55 -3.60 19.83
N LYS A 5 -28.45 -2.35 19.36
CA LYS A 5 -28.42 -2.04 17.91
C LYS A 5 -27.08 -2.43 17.30
N GLU A 6 -25.98 -2.22 18.03
CA GLU A 6 -24.63 -2.60 17.65
C GLU A 6 -24.46 -4.13 17.63
N SER A 7 -24.95 -4.83 18.66
CA SER A 7 -24.96 -6.30 18.73
C SER A 7 -25.79 -6.93 17.60
N LYS A 8 -26.96 -6.38 17.29
CA LYS A 8 -27.78 -6.83 16.14
C LYS A 8 -27.07 -6.59 14.81
N GLY A 9 -26.42 -5.44 14.63
CA GLY A 9 -25.62 -5.14 13.43
C GLY A 9 -24.49 -6.15 13.23
N LEU A 10 -23.71 -6.43 14.28
CA LEU A 10 -22.63 -7.41 14.25
C LEU A 10 -23.12 -8.81 13.89
N THR A 11 -24.27 -9.22 14.43
CA THR A 11 -24.87 -10.53 14.14
C THR A 11 -25.26 -10.66 12.66
N VAL A 12 -25.82 -9.61 12.07
CA VAL A 12 -26.18 -9.58 10.64
C VAL A 12 -24.94 -9.66 9.75
N ASP A 13 -23.87 -8.93 10.09
CA ASP A 13 -22.61 -8.98 9.33
C ASP A 13 -21.96 -10.36 9.36
N ILE A 14 -21.95 -11.02 10.53
CA ILE A 14 -21.44 -12.40 10.67
C ILE A 14 -22.25 -13.36 9.79
N GLN A 15 -23.58 -13.25 9.78
CA GLN A 15 -24.43 -14.11 8.97
C GLN A 15 -24.15 -13.95 7.47
N LYS A 16 -23.96 -12.71 7.01
CA LYS A 16 -23.61 -12.42 5.62
C LYS A 16 -22.25 -13.00 5.22
N GLN A 17 -21.27 -12.95 6.12
CA GLN A 17 -19.97 -13.57 5.92
C GLN A 17 -20.07 -15.09 5.81
N ILE A 18 -20.84 -15.74 6.69
CA ILE A 18 -21.08 -17.19 6.65
C ILE A 18 -21.74 -17.61 5.33
N GLU A 19 -22.75 -16.87 4.86
CA GLU A 19 -23.42 -17.17 3.59
C GLU A 19 -22.46 -17.05 2.40
N THR A 20 -21.63 -16.00 2.40
CA THR A 20 -20.59 -15.80 1.38
C THR A 20 -19.60 -16.96 1.37
N LEU A 21 -19.11 -17.39 2.54
CA LEU A 21 -18.19 -18.53 2.67
C LEU A 21 -18.82 -19.84 2.18
N ARG A 22 -20.08 -20.11 2.55
CA ARG A 22 -20.81 -21.30 2.09
C ARG A 22 -20.94 -21.33 0.58
N LYS A 23 -21.24 -20.18 -0.02
CA LYS A 23 -21.33 -20.05 -1.48
C LYS A 23 -19.98 -20.32 -2.15
N THR A 24 -18.91 -19.69 -1.69
CA THR A 24 -17.56 -19.92 -2.24
C THR A 24 -17.13 -21.39 -2.11
N LEU A 25 -17.45 -22.04 -0.99
CA LEU A 25 -17.17 -23.47 -0.81
C LEU A 25 -17.98 -24.36 -1.78
N GLY A 26 -19.26 -24.03 -2.00
CA GLY A 26 -20.10 -24.71 -2.97
C GLY A 26 -19.59 -24.56 -4.41
N ASP A 27 -19.22 -23.35 -4.80
CA ASP A 27 -18.62 -23.06 -6.11
C ASP A 27 -17.33 -23.86 -6.31
N LEU A 28 -16.45 -23.88 -5.29
CA LEU A 28 -15.19 -24.63 -5.34
C LEU A 28 -15.44 -26.14 -5.48
N LYS A 29 -16.40 -26.70 -4.74
CA LYS A 29 -16.77 -28.12 -4.85
C LYS A 29 -17.25 -28.45 -6.27
N ALA A 30 -18.12 -27.63 -6.84
CA ALA A 30 -18.61 -27.83 -8.20
C ALA A 30 -17.48 -27.80 -9.25
N ILE A 31 -16.51 -26.90 -9.07
CA ILE A 31 -15.30 -26.86 -9.92
C ILE A 31 -14.49 -28.14 -9.77
N LEU A 32 -14.22 -28.58 -8.55
CA LEU A 32 -13.46 -29.81 -8.29
C LEU A 32 -14.14 -31.04 -8.88
N ASP A 33 -15.47 -31.07 -8.93
CA ASP A 33 -16.24 -32.16 -9.55
C ASP A 33 -16.18 -32.12 -11.09
N GLN A 34 -15.99 -30.95 -11.71
CA GLN A 34 -15.85 -30.79 -13.17
C GLN A 34 -14.44 -31.12 -13.70
N LEU A 35 -13.40 -30.98 -12.86
CA LEU A 35 -12.03 -31.31 -13.23
C LEU A 35 -11.86 -32.82 -13.43
N ASN A 36 -11.41 -33.22 -14.62
CA ASN A 36 -11.37 -34.62 -15.04
C ASN A 36 -10.13 -35.01 -15.84
N THR A 37 -9.11 -34.14 -15.94
CA THR A 37 -7.85 -34.46 -16.60
C THR A 37 -6.66 -34.51 -15.64
N ALA A 38 -5.60 -35.21 -16.08
CA ALA A 38 -4.42 -35.56 -15.30
C ALA A 38 -3.56 -34.36 -14.85
N ARG A 39 -3.79 -33.18 -15.43
CA ARG A 39 -3.18 -31.92 -14.99
C ARG A 39 -4.29 -30.92 -14.78
N SER A 40 -4.64 -30.68 -13.53
CA SER A 40 -5.79 -29.87 -13.18
C SER A 40 -5.58 -29.11 -11.88
N LEU A 41 -6.17 -27.92 -11.81
CA LEU A 41 -6.16 -27.10 -10.61
C LEU A 41 -7.49 -26.38 -10.43
N ALA A 42 -7.81 -26.10 -9.17
CA ALA A 42 -8.84 -25.16 -8.77
C ALA A 42 -8.15 -23.98 -8.07
N ALA A 43 -8.35 -22.78 -8.60
CA ALA A 43 -7.75 -21.56 -8.08
C ALA A 43 -8.82 -20.69 -7.42
N THR A 44 -8.48 -20.08 -6.28
CA THR A 44 -9.32 -19.09 -5.60
C THR A 44 -8.65 -17.73 -5.64
N ILE A 45 -9.39 -16.71 -6.10
CA ILE A 45 -8.99 -15.31 -6.03
C ILE A 45 -9.78 -14.66 -4.88
N ILE A 46 -9.04 -14.15 -3.89
CA ILE A 46 -9.57 -13.51 -2.69
C ILE A 46 -9.30 -12.00 -2.80
N ASN A 47 -10.36 -11.23 -2.98
CA ASN A 47 -10.32 -9.78 -3.04
C ASN A 47 -10.61 -9.19 -1.65
N ASN A 48 -9.56 -8.92 -0.87
CA ASN A 48 -9.65 -8.21 0.41
C ASN A 48 -9.50 -6.67 0.25
N THR A 49 -9.81 -6.13 -0.93
CA THR A 49 -9.84 -4.69 -1.18
C THR A 49 -11.27 -4.17 -1.17
N ASP A 50 -11.41 -2.84 -1.17
CA ASP A 50 -12.69 -2.15 -1.38
C ASP A 50 -13.05 -1.98 -2.87
N LEU A 51 -12.23 -2.52 -3.78
CA LEU A 51 -12.45 -2.43 -5.22
C LEU A 51 -13.33 -3.55 -5.74
N THR A 52 -14.14 -3.23 -6.75
CA THR A 52 -14.65 -4.24 -7.67
C THR A 52 -13.55 -4.55 -8.68
N LEU A 53 -13.18 -5.82 -8.80
CA LEU A 53 -12.20 -6.28 -9.79
C LEU A 53 -12.94 -6.85 -11.00
N THR A 54 -12.58 -6.38 -12.20
CA THR A 54 -13.15 -6.83 -13.47
C THR A 54 -12.07 -7.52 -14.30
N ALA A 55 -12.33 -8.73 -14.77
CA ALA A 55 -11.40 -9.43 -15.64
C ALA A 55 -11.31 -8.69 -16.99
N THR A 56 -10.10 -8.36 -17.42
CA THR A 56 -9.86 -7.64 -18.70
C THR A 56 -9.08 -8.48 -19.70
N PHE A 57 -8.36 -9.50 -19.24
CA PHE A 57 -7.59 -10.40 -20.08
C PHE A 57 -7.51 -11.79 -19.46
N GLN A 58 -7.49 -12.82 -20.30
CA GLN A 58 -7.15 -14.17 -19.89
C GLN A 58 -6.53 -14.92 -21.07
N GLU A 59 -5.58 -15.80 -20.78
CA GLU A 59 -4.91 -16.63 -21.79
C GLU A 59 -4.52 -17.99 -21.22
N HIS A 60 -4.52 -19.01 -22.08
CA HIS A 60 -3.92 -20.31 -21.82
C HIS A 60 -2.74 -20.53 -22.75
N GLU A 61 -1.55 -20.60 -22.17
CA GLU A 61 -0.39 -21.16 -22.88
C GLU A 61 -0.59 -22.66 -23.10
N SER A 62 -1.17 -23.36 -22.12
CA SER A 62 -1.45 -24.79 -22.18
C SER A 62 -2.72 -25.16 -21.43
N GLY A 63 -3.57 -25.98 -22.04
CA GLY A 63 -4.82 -26.44 -21.43
C GLY A 63 -6.06 -25.65 -21.84
N ALA A 64 -7.06 -25.66 -20.95
CA ALA A 64 -8.33 -24.94 -21.06
C ALA A 64 -9.00 -24.81 -19.69
N PHE A 65 -10.02 -23.96 -19.57
CA PHE A 65 -10.83 -23.89 -18.36
C PHE A 65 -11.82 -25.06 -18.27
N ALA A 66 -11.92 -25.68 -17.10
CA ALA A 66 -13.11 -26.45 -16.71
C ALA A 66 -14.24 -25.51 -16.30
N SER A 67 -13.89 -24.44 -15.59
CA SER A 67 -14.75 -23.33 -15.20
C SER A 67 -13.93 -22.04 -15.34
N PRO A 68 -14.34 -21.07 -16.16
CA PRO A 68 -13.53 -19.89 -16.45
C PRO A 68 -13.43 -18.95 -15.25
N PRO A 69 -12.40 -18.07 -15.21
CA PRO A 69 -12.32 -16.99 -14.24
C PRO A 69 -13.59 -16.14 -14.25
N PRO A 70 -14.11 -15.75 -13.09
CA PRO A 70 -15.29 -14.90 -13.01
C PRO A 70 -14.99 -13.53 -13.63
N GLN A 71 -15.92 -13.00 -14.43
CA GLN A 71 -15.74 -11.67 -15.03
C GLN A 71 -15.66 -10.55 -13.98
N VAL A 72 -16.36 -10.70 -12.84
CA VAL A 72 -16.39 -9.69 -11.77
C VAL A 72 -16.21 -10.35 -10.40
N ILE A 73 -15.32 -9.77 -9.59
CA ILE A 73 -15.12 -10.12 -8.19
C ILE A 73 -15.43 -8.88 -7.34
N ALA A 74 -16.47 -8.98 -6.51
CA ALA A 74 -16.92 -7.88 -5.67
C ALA A 74 -15.89 -7.55 -4.57
N PRO A 75 -15.96 -6.34 -3.99
CA PRO A 75 -15.17 -5.99 -2.80
C PRO A 75 -15.35 -7.01 -1.68
N ARG A 76 -14.28 -7.26 -0.92
CA ARG A 76 -14.30 -8.13 0.27
C ARG A 76 -14.93 -9.51 0.02
N SER A 77 -14.63 -10.12 -1.13
CA SER A 77 -15.22 -11.39 -1.55
C SER A 77 -14.19 -12.31 -2.21
N ALA A 78 -14.54 -13.59 -2.34
CA ALA A 78 -13.70 -14.59 -3.00
C ALA A 78 -14.46 -15.34 -4.08
N LYS A 79 -13.78 -15.68 -5.16
CA LYS A 79 -14.30 -16.46 -6.27
C LYS A 79 -13.28 -17.50 -6.72
N ALA A 80 -13.77 -18.58 -7.33
CA ALA A 80 -12.92 -19.67 -7.79
C ALA A 80 -13.10 -19.94 -9.28
N PHE A 81 -12.09 -20.54 -9.89
CA PHE A 81 -12.09 -21.05 -11.26
C PHE A 81 -11.31 -22.36 -11.35
N GLY A 82 -11.49 -23.09 -12.46
CA GLY A 82 -10.83 -24.37 -12.69
C GLY A 82 -10.11 -24.39 -14.03
N SER A 83 -8.82 -24.75 -14.01
CA SER A 83 -8.00 -24.89 -15.22
C SER A 83 -7.46 -26.31 -15.30
N GLN A 84 -7.42 -26.88 -16.50
CA GLN A 84 -6.97 -28.24 -16.71
C GLN A 84 -6.34 -28.45 -18.09
N SER A 85 -5.51 -29.47 -18.26
CA SER A 85 -5.00 -29.87 -19.58
C SER A 85 -6.14 -30.33 -20.47
N ARG A 86 -5.97 -30.21 -21.80
CA ARG A 86 -6.99 -30.65 -22.75
C ARG A 86 -7.09 -32.17 -22.78
N SER A 87 -8.31 -32.69 -22.91
CA SER A 87 -8.53 -34.14 -23.02
C SER A 87 -7.74 -34.70 -24.22
N GLY A 88 -7.03 -35.80 -24.00
CA GLY A 88 -6.20 -36.47 -25.01
C GLY A 88 -4.92 -35.72 -25.41
N ALA A 89 -4.62 -34.56 -24.81
CA ALA A 89 -3.38 -33.85 -25.09
C ALA A 89 -2.18 -34.54 -24.42
N LEU A 90 -1.12 -34.76 -25.19
CA LEU A 90 0.12 -35.38 -24.72
C LEU A 90 1.12 -34.29 -24.33
N PHE A 91 1.87 -34.51 -23.26
CA PHE A 91 2.95 -33.61 -22.82
C PHE A 91 2.51 -32.16 -22.54
N THR A 92 1.25 -31.95 -22.11
CA THR A 92 0.69 -30.62 -21.79
C THR A 92 0.27 -30.51 -20.33
N GLY A 93 0.22 -29.27 -19.85
CA GLY A 93 -0.20 -28.92 -18.49
C GLY A 93 -1.46 -28.05 -18.48
N ALA A 94 -1.73 -27.45 -17.32
CA ALA A 94 -2.69 -26.37 -17.16
C ALA A 94 -1.91 -25.10 -16.80
N VAL A 95 -1.68 -24.25 -17.80
CA VAL A 95 -0.80 -23.08 -17.71
C VAL A 95 -1.50 -21.88 -18.34
N GLY A 96 -1.54 -20.77 -17.63
CA GLY A 96 -2.20 -19.58 -18.11
C GLY A 96 -2.12 -18.41 -17.15
N THR A 97 -2.80 -17.35 -17.54
CA THR A 97 -2.88 -16.10 -16.79
C THR A 97 -4.27 -15.49 -16.89
N VAL A 98 -4.65 -14.72 -15.87
CA VAL A 98 -5.83 -13.86 -15.88
C VAL A 98 -5.48 -12.52 -15.27
N HIS A 99 -5.93 -11.43 -15.90
CA HIS A 99 -5.72 -10.07 -15.41
C HIS A 99 -7.04 -9.46 -14.95
N TYR A 100 -6.99 -8.76 -13.83
CA TYR A 100 -8.10 -8.01 -13.27
C TYR A 100 -7.75 -6.54 -13.10
N GLU A 101 -8.72 -5.68 -13.37
CA GLU A 101 -8.61 -4.24 -13.18
C GLU A 101 -9.66 -3.72 -12.19
N GLY A 102 -9.27 -2.77 -11.36
CA GLY A 102 -10.18 -2.02 -10.48
C GLY A 102 -9.53 -0.71 -10.07
N ASP A 103 -10.22 0.42 -10.21
CA ASP A 103 -9.78 1.80 -9.93
C ASP A 103 -8.26 2.00 -9.67
N GLY A 104 -7.47 1.99 -10.76
CA GLY A 104 -6.03 2.24 -10.73
C GLY A 104 -5.13 1.08 -10.25
N LEU A 105 -5.70 -0.11 -10.02
CA LEU A 105 -5.02 -1.38 -9.79
C LEU A 105 -5.21 -2.30 -11.00
N VAL A 106 -4.12 -2.88 -11.48
CA VAL A 106 -4.10 -4.03 -12.40
C VAL A 106 -3.41 -5.18 -11.67
N ALA A 107 -4.06 -6.34 -11.60
CA ALA A 107 -3.55 -7.54 -10.96
C ALA A 107 -3.43 -8.68 -11.96
N PHE A 108 -2.25 -9.30 -12.02
CA PHE A 108 -1.92 -10.43 -12.88
C PHE A 108 -1.84 -11.68 -12.01
N PHE A 109 -2.57 -12.74 -12.38
CA PHE A 109 -2.54 -14.02 -11.67
C PHE A 109 -2.12 -15.13 -12.63
N ASP A 110 -0.91 -15.63 -12.44
CA ASP A 110 -0.32 -16.67 -13.28
C ASP A 110 -0.37 -18.01 -12.56
N TRP A 111 -0.72 -19.07 -13.29
CA TRP A 111 -0.67 -20.45 -12.80
C TRP A 111 0.09 -21.35 -13.77
N ASN A 112 0.80 -22.32 -13.20
CA ASN A 112 1.45 -23.38 -13.94
C ASN A 112 1.32 -24.69 -13.17
N ASN A 113 0.54 -25.62 -13.70
CA ASN A 113 0.54 -27.04 -13.33
C ASN A 113 1.08 -27.82 -14.54
N PRO A 114 2.40 -28.01 -14.63
CA PRO A 114 3.06 -28.48 -15.84
C PRO A 114 2.87 -29.98 -16.05
N TRP A 115 3.12 -30.46 -17.27
CA TRP A 115 3.16 -31.90 -17.53
C TRP A 115 4.23 -32.59 -16.67
N ALA A 116 5.40 -31.97 -16.51
CA ALA A 116 6.46 -32.44 -15.62
C ALA A 116 7.12 -31.26 -14.90
N GLY A 117 7.51 -31.47 -13.65
CA GLY A 117 8.08 -30.45 -12.78
C GLY A 117 7.15 -30.08 -11.62
N GLU A 118 7.47 -28.97 -10.98
CA GLU A 118 6.73 -28.46 -9.83
C GLU A 118 5.66 -27.46 -10.29
N ASN A 119 4.58 -27.39 -9.51
CA ASN A 119 3.57 -26.37 -9.67
C ASN A 119 4.14 -25.00 -9.27
N SER A 120 3.78 -23.96 -10.01
CA SER A 120 4.15 -22.58 -9.68
C SER A 120 2.99 -21.62 -9.89
N ALA A 121 2.93 -20.58 -9.06
CA ALA A 121 1.95 -19.51 -9.16
C ALA A 121 2.64 -18.18 -8.88
N ALA A 122 2.21 -17.14 -9.57
CA ALA A 122 2.73 -15.79 -9.37
C ALA A 122 1.60 -14.76 -9.33
N THR A 123 1.84 -13.66 -8.62
CA THR A 123 0.99 -12.49 -8.66
C THR A 123 1.85 -11.26 -8.87
N ALA A 124 1.44 -10.41 -9.80
CA ALA A 124 2.02 -9.09 -9.98
C ALA A 124 0.93 -8.04 -9.83
N LEU A 125 1.17 -7.03 -9.00
CA LEU A 125 0.26 -5.91 -8.80
C LEU A 125 0.88 -4.64 -9.39
N HIS A 126 0.15 -4.01 -10.30
CA HIS A 126 0.50 -2.71 -10.84
C HIS A 126 -0.50 -1.69 -10.33
N SER A 127 -0.03 -0.78 -9.48
CA SER A 127 -0.82 0.36 -9.04
C SER A 127 0.06 1.58 -8.87
N ALA A 128 -0.46 2.75 -9.20
CA ALA A 128 0.27 4.00 -8.96
C ALA A 128 0.27 4.38 -7.47
N THR A 129 -0.71 3.92 -6.69
CA THR A 129 -0.88 4.31 -5.29
C THR A 129 -0.08 3.47 -4.28
N GLY A 130 0.35 2.26 -4.67
CA GLY A 130 1.05 1.33 -3.79
C GLY A 130 0.21 0.84 -2.59
N ARG A 131 -1.12 0.99 -2.63
CA ARG A 131 -2.01 0.68 -1.49
C ARG A 131 -2.38 -0.79 -1.40
N TYR A 132 -1.71 -1.65 -2.15
CA TYR A 132 -2.08 -3.05 -2.29
C TYR A 132 -0.87 -3.96 -2.09
N ARG A 133 -1.13 -5.14 -1.52
CA ARG A 133 -0.17 -6.23 -1.36
C ARG A 133 -0.83 -7.55 -1.74
N GLU A 134 -0.02 -8.51 -2.11
CA GLU A 134 -0.44 -9.84 -2.53
C GLU A 134 0.06 -10.95 -1.62
N TRP A 135 -0.61 -12.09 -1.70
CA TRP A 135 -0.16 -13.38 -1.17
C TRP A 135 -0.59 -14.47 -2.14
N THR A 136 0.33 -15.36 -2.50
CA THR A 136 0.11 -16.37 -3.54
C THR A 136 0.53 -17.74 -3.04
N VAL A 137 -0.28 -18.75 -3.32
CA VAL A 137 0.01 -20.14 -2.96
C VAL A 137 -0.18 -21.03 -4.19
N ALA A 138 0.86 -21.79 -4.52
CA ALA A 138 0.78 -22.90 -5.46
C ALA A 138 0.64 -24.21 -4.67
N GLY A 139 -0.50 -24.89 -4.81
CA GLY A 139 -0.70 -26.19 -4.19
C GLY A 139 0.06 -27.29 -4.92
N ALA A 140 0.44 -28.34 -4.19
CA ALA A 140 1.10 -29.50 -4.75
C ALA A 140 0.13 -30.48 -5.43
N GLY A 141 0.67 -31.40 -6.21
CA GLY A 141 -0.07 -32.48 -6.86
C GLY A 141 -0.43 -32.17 -8.31
N ASN A 142 -0.72 -33.24 -9.05
CA ASN A 142 -0.98 -33.18 -10.47
C ASN A 142 -2.46 -32.87 -10.78
N GLU A 143 -3.35 -33.48 -10.01
CA GLU A 143 -4.80 -33.42 -10.22
C GLU A 143 -5.45 -32.60 -9.11
N LYS A 144 -6.37 -31.72 -9.51
CA LYS A 144 -7.17 -30.89 -8.59
C LYS A 144 -6.31 -30.14 -7.57
N ALA A 145 -5.11 -29.72 -7.98
CA ALA A 145 -4.22 -28.92 -7.15
C ALA A 145 -4.90 -27.60 -6.76
N GLN A 146 -4.66 -27.13 -5.54
CA GLN A 146 -5.34 -25.94 -5.02
C GLN A 146 -4.42 -24.73 -5.09
N PHE A 147 -4.88 -23.68 -5.74
CA PHE A 147 -4.13 -22.43 -5.90
C PHE A 147 -4.88 -21.30 -5.21
N GLU A 148 -4.15 -20.36 -4.61
CA GLU A 148 -4.73 -19.19 -3.96
C GLU A 148 -4.00 -17.91 -4.39
N TYR A 149 -4.79 -16.89 -4.69
CA TYR A 149 -4.34 -15.54 -5.00
C TYR A 149 -5.10 -14.57 -4.11
N THR A 150 -4.42 -13.91 -3.19
CA THR A 150 -5.06 -12.95 -2.28
C THR A 150 -4.49 -11.56 -2.49
N ILE A 151 -5.37 -10.57 -2.70
CA ILE A 151 -5.00 -9.15 -2.72
C ILE A 151 -5.55 -8.49 -1.45
N TYR A 152 -4.70 -7.77 -0.74
CA TYR A 152 -5.08 -6.95 0.40
C TYR A 152 -4.91 -5.48 0.11
N GLN A 153 -5.79 -4.67 0.68
CA GLN A 153 -5.59 -3.24 0.77
C GLN A 153 -4.84 -2.90 2.06
N ILE A 154 -3.79 -2.10 1.93
CA ILE A 154 -2.97 -1.63 3.04
C ILE A 154 -3.71 -0.46 3.71
N PRO A 155 -3.80 -0.43 5.06
CA PRO A 155 -4.40 0.70 5.77
C PRO A 155 -3.70 2.03 5.43
N GLU A 156 -4.49 3.08 5.26
CA GLU A 156 -4.00 4.44 5.09
C GLU A 156 -4.26 5.27 6.35
N GLU A 157 -3.31 6.12 6.71
CA GLU A 157 -3.48 7.16 7.72
C GLU A 157 -3.59 8.51 7.00
N GLY A 158 -4.67 9.25 7.27
CA GLY A 158 -4.89 10.62 6.78
C GLY A 158 -4.22 11.67 7.66
N ALA A 159 -4.69 12.92 7.58
CA ALA A 159 -4.19 14.06 8.35
C ALA A 159 -2.70 14.38 8.17
N TRP A 160 -2.06 13.88 7.10
CA TRP A 160 -0.72 14.32 6.74
C TRP A 160 -0.80 15.63 5.98
N ARG A 161 0.04 16.60 6.32
CA ARG A 161 0.02 17.97 5.76
C ARG A 161 1.43 18.41 5.38
N SER A 162 1.51 19.31 4.41
CA SER A 162 2.75 20.06 4.17
C SER A 162 2.84 21.21 5.17
N CYS A 163 4.02 21.43 5.75
CA CYS A 163 4.26 22.60 6.59
C CYS A 163 4.68 23.80 5.76
N ARG A 164 4.02 24.95 5.93
CA ARG A 164 4.35 26.20 5.24
C ARG A 164 5.80 26.67 5.42
N ASP A 165 6.36 26.47 6.60
CA ASP A 165 7.63 27.09 6.96
C ASP A 165 8.85 26.21 6.65
N CYS A 166 8.68 24.91 6.83
CA CYS A 166 9.75 23.94 6.64
C CYS A 166 9.51 22.99 5.47
N GLN A 167 8.35 23.03 4.82
CA GLN A 167 7.97 22.19 3.67
C GLN A 167 8.04 20.67 3.92
N THR A 168 8.29 20.22 5.15
CA THR A 168 8.27 18.81 5.48
C THR A 168 6.84 18.30 5.56
N LEU A 169 6.62 17.07 5.14
CA LEU A 169 5.38 16.35 5.41
C LEU A 169 5.32 16.05 6.92
N PHE A 170 4.24 16.45 7.59
CA PHE A 170 4.04 16.21 9.01
C PHE A 170 2.63 15.74 9.29
N PHE A 171 2.46 15.06 10.41
CA PHE A 171 1.16 14.58 10.86
C PHE A 171 0.44 15.64 11.69
N ASP A 172 -0.78 16.00 11.28
CA ASP A 172 -1.66 17.04 11.84
C ASP A 172 -2.92 16.44 12.49
N GLY A 173 -2.94 15.12 12.72
CA GLY A 173 -4.09 14.41 13.29
C GLY A 173 -4.09 14.33 14.82
N GLY A 174 -3.07 14.88 15.48
CA GLY A 174 -2.92 14.89 16.93
C GLY A 174 -3.35 16.22 17.57
N THR A 175 -3.25 16.30 18.89
CA THR A 175 -3.42 17.57 19.63
C THR A 175 -2.17 18.45 19.62
N ASP A 176 -1.03 17.90 19.17
CA ASP A 176 0.23 18.59 18.99
C ASP A 176 0.78 18.26 17.60
N ASN A 177 1.03 19.31 16.83
CA ASN A 177 1.57 19.23 15.46
C ASN A 177 3.09 19.18 15.43
N GLY A 178 3.74 19.02 16.59
CA GLY A 178 5.17 18.79 16.71
C GLY A 178 6.07 19.98 16.40
N SER A 179 7.33 19.83 16.77
CA SER A 179 8.40 20.79 16.56
C SER A 179 8.73 21.10 15.09
N CYS A 180 8.63 22.36 14.70
CA CYS A 180 9.09 22.93 13.42
C CYS A 180 10.43 23.68 13.58
N PRO A 181 11.38 23.58 12.63
CA PRO A 181 12.65 24.33 12.67
C PRO A 181 12.49 25.84 12.39
N ALA A 182 11.28 26.33 12.13
CA ALA A 182 11.02 27.75 11.99
C ALA A 182 11.25 28.49 13.33
N ARG A 183 11.97 29.63 13.28
CA ARG A 183 12.34 30.40 14.48
C ARG A 183 11.28 31.44 14.85
N ILE A 184 11.09 31.66 16.14
CA ILE A 184 10.16 32.64 16.75
C ILE A 184 10.55 34.11 16.44
N ARG A 185 11.79 34.41 16.05
CA ARG A 185 12.26 35.81 15.88
C ARG A 185 11.54 36.63 14.80
N GLU A 186 10.64 36.03 14.02
CA GLU A 186 9.83 36.71 13.00
C GLU A 186 8.38 37.01 13.47
N ARG A 187 7.99 36.71 14.72
CA ARG A 187 6.77 37.27 15.36
C ARG A 187 7.01 37.62 16.83
N ILE A 188 7.09 38.92 17.13
CA ILE A 188 6.92 39.44 18.48
C ILE A 188 5.42 39.34 18.80
N ILE A 189 5.01 38.41 19.66
CA ILE A 189 3.81 38.58 20.48
C ILE A 189 4.29 38.62 21.91
N THR A 190 4.40 39.83 22.46
CA THR A 190 4.71 40.07 23.86
C THR A 190 3.61 39.50 24.74
N GLY A 191 3.90 38.41 25.47
CA GLY A 191 3.25 38.11 26.74
C GLY A 191 3.89 38.95 27.86
N PRO A 192 3.21 39.15 29.00
CA PRO A 192 3.58 40.14 30.01
C PRO A 192 4.95 39.97 30.68
N ASN A 193 5.67 38.86 30.45
CA ASN A 193 6.94 38.57 31.13
C ASN A 193 8.16 38.34 30.22
N GLY A 194 8.07 38.61 28.91
CA GLY A 194 9.24 38.81 28.03
C GLY A 194 10.31 37.71 27.94
N LYS A 195 10.12 36.51 28.50
CA LYS A 195 11.10 35.41 28.44
C LYS A 195 10.77 34.45 27.29
N PRO A 196 11.66 34.27 26.29
CA PRO A 196 11.49 33.24 25.28
C PRO A 196 11.71 31.86 25.90
N VAL A 197 10.72 30.98 25.79
CA VAL A 197 10.90 29.55 26.05
C VAL A 197 11.61 28.96 24.81
N PRO A 198 12.69 28.17 24.96
CA PRO A 198 13.24 27.41 23.84
C PRO A 198 12.20 26.38 23.39
N GLY A 199 11.54 26.66 22.27
CA GLY A 199 10.57 25.79 21.65
C GLY A 199 10.59 26.06 20.15
N SER A 200 10.83 25.01 19.37
CA SER A 200 10.38 24.93 17.99
C SER A 200 8.93 25.41 17.88
N LEU A 201 8.60 26.27 16.91
CA LEU A 201 7.19 26.55 16.60
C LEU A 201 6.47 25.25 16.23
N HIS A 202 5.15 25.17 16.35
CA HIS A 202 4.43 24.02 15.81
C HIS A 202 4.41 24.06 14.28
N HIS A 203 4.30 22.91 13.61
CA HIS A 203 4.07 22.87 12.17
C HIS A 203 2.77 23.60 11.80
N ARG A 204 2.79 24.33 10.67
CA ARG A 204 1.64 25.05 10.14
C ARG A 204 1.20 24.43 8.82
N ALA A 205 0.07 23.75 8.84
CA ALA A 205 -0.47 23.09 7.66
C ALA A 205 -0.77 24.07 6.53
N GLU A 206 -0.47 23.67 5.30
CA GLU A 206 -0.94 24.32 4.10
C GLU A 206 -1.23 23.32 2.97
N GLY A 207 -2.06 23.76 2.03
CA GLY A 207 -2.43 22.95 0.88
C GLY A 207 -3.28 21.73 1.27
N LEU A 208 -2.98 20.62 0.59
CA LEU A 208 -3.77 19.39 0.58
C LEU A 208 -3.68 18.62 1.90
N GLU A 209 -4.62 17.69 2.08
CA GLU A 209 -4.50 16.60 3.05
C GLU A 209 -4.02 15.34 2.32
N TYR A 210 -2.97 14.74 2.87
CA TYR A 210 -2.30 13.58 2.33
C TYR A 210 -2.63 12.32 3.13
N PHE A 211 -2.49 11.18 2.46
CA PHE A 211 -2.73 9.85 3.00
C PHE A 211 -1.50 8.98 2.76
N LEU A 212 -1.02 8.34 3.81
CA LEU A 212 0.11 7.41 3.73
C LEU A 212 -0.33 6.01 4.13
N SER A 213 0.02 5.03 3.28
CA SER A 213 -0.13 3.62 3.63
C SER A 213 0.85 3.27 4.76
N HIS A 214 0.40 2.49 5.74
CA HIS A 214 1.22 2.11 6.89
C HIS A 214 1.07 0.64 7.29
N SER A 215 2.11 0.12 7.94
CA SER A 215 2.13 -1.24 8.48
C SER A 215 2.87 -1.30 9.81
N ALA A 216 2.37 -2.14 10.73
CA ALA A 216 3.06 -2.46 11.99
C ALA A 216 4.17 -3.52 11.83
N THR A 217 4.06 -4.35 10.79
CA THR A 217 5.05 -5.37 10.43
C THR A 217 5.69 -4.94 9.12
N ILE A 218 6.92 -4.43 9.17
CA ILE A 218 7.70 -4.20 7.97
C ILE A 218 8.12 -5.58 7.46
N GLY A 219 7.33 -6.16 6.55
CA GLY A 219 7.80 -7.23 5.69
C GLY A 219 8.82 -6.68 4.68
N PRO A 220 9.45 -7.53 3.85
CA PRO A 220 10.26 -7.05 2.74
C PRO A 220 9.46 -6.02 1.93
N ALA A 221 10.15 -4.97 1.46
CA ALA A 221 9.52 -3.88 0.72
C ALA A 221 8.63 -4.50 -0.38
N PRO A 222 7.33 -4.15 -0.44
CA PRO A 222 6.49 -4.61 -1.53
C PRO A 222 7.14 -4.22 -2.87
N ASN A 223 7.05 -5.17 -3.79
CA ASN A 223 7.59 -5.16 -5.14
C ASN A 223 6.93 -4.10 -6.05
N ASN A 224 7.01 -2.80 -5.74
CA ASN A 224 6.34 -1.77 -6.57
C ASN A 224 6.72 -0.31 -6.25
N ASN A 225 8.02 -0.02 -6.06
CA ASN A 225 8.50 1.36 -5.85
C ASN A 225 8.12 1.98 -4.51
N GLN A 226 7.99 1.16 -3.47
CA GLN A 226 7.76 1.61 -2.11
C GLN A 226 9.03 1.44 -1.29
N THR A 227 9.36 2.47 -0.52
CA THR A 227 10.50 2.43 0.39
C THR A 227 9.97 2.29 1.81
N ALA A 228 10.19 1.14 2.45
CA ALA A 228 10.39 1.13 3.90
C ALA A 228 11.88 1.45 4.11
N PRO A 229 12.26 2.35 5.03
CA PRO A 229 11.56 2.57 6.29
C PRO A 229 11.31 4.06 6.59
N TRP A 230 10.20 4.62 6.12
CA TRP A 230 9.74 5.92 6.61
C TRP A 230 9.01 5.77 7.95
N ARG A 231 9.25 6.73 8.86
CA ARG A 231 8.68 6.75 10.20
C ARG A 231 8.14 8.13 10.52
N ARG A 232 7.07 8.19 11.32
CA ARG A 232 6.65 9.42 11.98
C ARG A 232 7.55 9.67 13.19
N CYS A 233 8.16 10.84 13.28
CA CYS A 233 8.92 11.21 14.46
C CYS A 233 7.97 11.64 15.59
N MET A 234 8.04 11.01 16.76
CA MET A 234 7.15 11.30 17.89
C MET A 234 7.36 12.70 18.50
N LYS A 235 8.50 13.33 18.24
CA LYS A 235 8.85 14.65 18.78
C LYS A 235 8.44 15.80 17.86
N CYS A 236 8.70 15.65 16.56
CA CYS A 236 8.43 16.71 15.58
C CYS A 236 7.25 16.43 14.66
N GLN A 237 6.63 15.25 14.73
CA GLN A 237 5.53 14.81 13.87
C GLN A 237 5.85 14.76 12.36
N SER A 238 7.05 15.16 11.94
CA SER A 238 7.49 15.05 10.55
C SER A 238 7.75 13.59 10.16
N LEU A 239 7.46 13.26 8.90
CA LEU A 239 7.87 12.01 8.29
C LEU A 239 9.37 12.07 7.99
N TYR A 240 10.12 11.07 8.45
CA TYR A 240 11.56 10.98 8.23
C TYR A 240 11.97 9.57 7.80
N TYR A 241 13.07 9.48 7.08
CA TYR A 241 13.65 8.21 6.65
C TYR A 241 14.50 7.59 7.76
N ASP A 242 14.10 6.42 8.24
CA ASP A 242 14.73 5.69 9.35
C ASP A 242 15.71 4.61 8.88
N GLY A 243 16.07 4.60 7.58
CA GLY A 243 16.96 3.59 7.00
C GLY A 243 18.43 3.90 7.16
N ASN A 244 18.77 5.09 7.67
CA ASN A 244 20.14 5.49 7.98
C ASN A 244 20.32 5.62 9.51
N PRO A 245 21.38 5.03 10.10
CA PRO A 245 21.67 5.15 11.53
C PRO A 245 21.80 6.59 12.06
N ALA A 246 22.21 7.55 11.21
CA ALA A 246 22.33 8.96 11.59
C ALA A 246 20.97 9.62 11.86
N LYS A 247 19.89 9.13 11.22
CA LYS A 247 18.48 9.54 11.38
C LYS A 247 18.18 11.05 11.28
N GLY A 248 19.15 11.89 10.92
CA GLY A 248 19.00 13.34 10.77
C GLY A 248 18.75 14.12 12.06
N THR A 249 18.91 15.44 11.99
CA THR A 249 18.64 16.35 13.13
C THR A 249 17.14 16.60 13.29
N CYS A 250 16.62 16.34 14.48
CA CYS A 250 15.26 16.68 14.87
C CYS A 250 15.21 18.13 15.40
N PRO A 251 14.23 18.95 14.99
CA PRO A 251 14.06 20.32 15.51
C PRO A 251 13.71 20.37 17.00
N ALA A 252 13.24 19.27 17.59
CA ALA A 252 13.03 19.12 19.03
C ALA A 252 14.34 18.82 19.80
N GLY A 253 15.47 18.68 19.10
CA GLY A 253 16.76 18.27 19.66
C GLY A 253 17.07 16.79 19.43
N GLY A 254 18.37 16.49 19.28
CA GLY A 254 18.89 15.16 18.98
C GLY A 254 18.45 14.62 17.61
N GLY A 255 18.50 13.30 17.43
CA GLY A 255 18.05 12.62 16.21
C GLY A 255 16.54 12.37 16.17
N HIS A 256 15.98 12.07 14.99
CA HIS A 256 14.59 11.65 14.86
C HIS A 256 14.30 10.33 15.60
N GLN A 257 13.09 10.21 16.14
CA GLN A 257 12.66 9.04 16.94
C GLN A 257 11.31 8.55 16.43
N GLY A 258 11.35 7.42 15.72
CA GLY A 258 10.20 6.79 15.10
C GLY A 258 9.27 6.13 16.10
N GLU A 259 7.99 6.16 15.78
CA GLU A 259 6.98 5.34 16.42
C GLU A 259 6.93 3.90 15.86
N ARG A 260 5.90 3.14 16.27
CA ARG A 260 5.72 1.74 15.86
C ARG A 260 5.44 1.56 14.37
N LEU A 261 4.66 2.45 13.74
CA LEU A 261 4.24 2.28 12.34
C LEU A 261 5.37 2.62 11.37
N GLY A 262 5.50 1.80 10.32
CA GLY A 262 6.28 2.11 9.13
C GLY A 262 5.36 2.61 8.04
N TYR A 263 5.77 3.67 7.33
CA TYR A 263 5.00 4.28 6.25
C TYR A 263 5.62 3.93 4.90
N LEU A 264 4.75 3.70 3.94
CA LEU A 264 5.11 3.41 2.56
C LEU A 264 4.93 4.69 1.76
N VAL A 265 6.04 5.20 1.24
CA VAL A 265 6.04 6.37 0.34
C VAL A 265 6.40 5.87 -1.06
N PRO A 266 5.43 5.86 -2.00
CA PRO A 266 5.72 5.46 -3.36
C PRO A 266 6.56 6.52 -4.08
N TYR A 267 7.29 6.11 -5.10
CA TYR A 267 7.99 7.02 -6.00
C TYR A 267 7.63 6.78 -7.45
N ARG A 268 7.83 7.83 -8.26
CA ARG A 268 7.56 7.83 -9.69
C ARG A 268 8.43 6.81 -10.40
N THR A 269 7.81 5.79 -10.98
CA THR A 269 8.34 5.08 -12.14
C THR A 269 7.71 5.65 -13.40
N SER A 270 8.22 5.31 -14.58
CA SER A 270 7.85 5.91 -15.89
C SER A 270 6.35 5.91 -16.26
N ALA A 271 5.47 5.36 -15.41
CA ALA A 271 4.02 5.38 -15.57
C ALA A 271 3.40 6.77 -15.27
N PRO A 272 2.22 7.09 -15.87
CA PRO A 272 1.43 8.27 -15.50
C PRO A 272 1.03 8.26 -14.02
N LEU A 273 0.93 9.43 -13.40
CA LEU A 273 0.44 9.55 -12.03
C LEU A 273 -1.01 9.06 -11.91
N ALA A 274 -1.35 8.41 -10.81
CA ALA A 274 -2.75 8.17 -10.49
C ALA A 274 -3.47 9.52 -10.30
N THR A 275 -4.78 9.52 -10.52
CA THR A 275 -5.65 10.61 -10.07
C THR A 275 -5.40 10.85 -8.58
N ARG A 276 -5.08 12.11 -8.21
CA ARG A 276 -4.82 12.55 -6.83
C ARG A 276 -3.51 12.08 -6.19
N GLN A 277 -2.41 12.11 -6.95
CA GLN A 277 -1.05 12.02 -6.40
C GLN A 277 -0.29 13.32 -6.61
N GLN A 278 0.36 13.82 -5.55
CA GLN A 278 1.27 14.95 -5.64
C GLN A 278 2.70 14.43 -5.67
N GLU A 279 3.42 14.71 -6.76
CA GLU A 279 4.85 14.40 -6.89
C GLU A 279 5.72 15.55 -6.37
N SER A 280 7.01 15.52 -6.67
CA SER A 280 8.00 16.53 -6.24
C SER A 280 8.28 16.51 -4.74
N TRP A 281 8.04 15.37 -4.09
CA TRP A 281 8.52 15.12 -2.73
C TRP A 281 9.95 14.55 -2.80
N ARG A 282 10.80 14.99 -1.88
CA ARG A 282 12.24 14.70 -1.83
C ARG A 282 12.66 14.37 -0.43
N ILE A 283 13.65 13.49 -0.30
CA ILE A 283 14.36 13.33 0.96
C ILE A 283 15.42 14.43 1.10
N CYS A 284 15.54 15.01 2.30
CA CYS A 284 16.63 15.91 2.64
C CYS A 284 17.83 15.12 3.19
N ASP A 285 19.02 15.26 2.59
CA ASP A 285 20.23 14.53 3.06
C ASP A 285 20.73 14.95 4.44
N ALA A 286 20.33 16.14 4.89
CA ALA A 286 20.80 16.68 6.16
C ALA A 286 19.88 16.35 7.34
N CYS A 287 18.56 16.39 7.16
CA CYS A 287 17.60 16.11 8.23
C CYS A 287 16.79 14.83 8.01
N TYR A 288 16.92 14.16 6.87
CA TYR A 288 16.20 12.92 6.50
C TYR A 288 14.67 13.06 6.45
N GLY A 289 14.14 14.28 6.56
CA GLY A 289 12.73 14.57 6.40
C GLY A 289 12.30 14.50 4.94
N LEU A 290 11.07 14.02 4.70
CA LEU A 290 10.42 14.15 3.39
C LEU A 290 9.90 15.57 3.23
N PHE A 291 10.38 16.32 2.25
CA PHE A 291 9.99 17.70 1.99
C PHE A 291 9.46 17.89 0.57
N PHE A 292 8.55 18.84 0.42
CA PHE A 292 7.97 19.20 -0.88
C PHE A 292 8.88 20.22 -1.58
N GLU A 293 9.46 19.84 -2.70
CA GLU A 293 10.29 20.72 -3.52
C GLU A 293 9.40 21.61 -4.40
N HIS A 294 8.98 22.77 -3.87
CA HIS A 294 8.24 23.77 -4.65
C HIS A 294 8.93 25.13 -4.67
N GLY A 295 9.35 25.55 -5.87
CA GLY A 295 9.96 26.86 -6.10
C GLY A 295 11.42 27.00 -5.62
N PRO A 296 11.97 28.23 -5.63
CA PRO A 296 13.39 28.48 -5.37
C PRO A 296 13.80 28.34 -3.89
N VAL A 297 12.84 28.29 -2.97
CA VAL A 297 13.09 28.19 -1.53
C VAL A 297 12.68 26.80 -1.05
N ARG A 298 13.63 26.02 -0.52
CA ARG A 298 13.43 24.65 -0.02
C ARG A 298 13.12 24.60 1.47
N GLY A 299 12.27 25.52 1.95
CA GLY A 299 11.81 25.62 3.34
C GLY A 299 12.97 25.84 4.33
N ARG A 300 12.69 25.88 5.63
CA ARG A 300 13.73 25.77 6.67
C ARG A 300 14.06 24.32 7.01
N CYS A 301 15.34 24.02 7.11
CA CYS A 301 15.84 22.70 7.49
C CYS A 301 16.30 22.70 8.96
N ALA A 302 16.05 21.61 9.69
CA ALA A 302 16.50 21.47 11.08
C ALA A 302 18.03 21.44 11.21
N SER A 303 18.73 20.85 10.23
CA SER A 303 20.20 20.79 10.21
C SER A 303 20.85 22.04 9.59
N ARG A 304 20.18 22.70 8.64
CA ARG A 304 20.78 23.77 7.81
C ARG A 304 20.14 25.16 8.00
N GLY A 305 19.10 25.27 8.83
CA GLY A 305 18.39 26.52 9.08
C GLY A 305 17.83 27.14 7.79
N ALA A 306 18.20 28.39 7.54
CA ALA A 306 17.71 29.20 6.42
C ALA A 306 18.30 28.81 5.05
N GLU A 307 19.38 28.01 5.00
CA GLU A 307 19.89 27.47 3.74
C GLU A 307 18.95 26.41 3.11
N GLY A 308 17.96 25.96 3.88
CA GLY A 308 16.91 25.04 3.47
C GLY A 308 17.35 23.59 3.25
N HIS A 309 16.44 22.79 2.73
CA HIS A 309 16.68 21.36 2.53
C HIS A 309 17.75 21.09 1.48
N LEU A 310 18.56 20.07 1.74
CA LEU A 310 19.60 19.59 0.83
C LEU A 310 19.02 18.45 0.01
N LEU A 311 18.82 18.69 -1.29
CA LEU A 311 18.35 17.68 -2.22
C LEU A 311 19.44 16.64 -2.45
N ASN A 312 19.11 15.37 -2.23
CA ASN A 312 19.92 14.26 -2.74
C ASN A 312 19.67 14.08 -4.24
N THR A 313 20.70 14.17 -5.07
CA THR A 313 20.59 13.97 -6.52
C THR A 313 20.25 12.54 -6.92
N GLU A 314 20.47 11.58 -6.02
CA GLU A 314 20.07 10.17 -6.16
C GLU A 314 18.71 9.89 -5.51
N SER A 315 18.05 10.90 -4.91
CA SER A 315 16.68 10.75 -4.38
C SER A 315 15.72 10.35 -5.47
N PHE A 316 14.83 9.42 -5.15
CA PHE A 316 13.63 9.23 -5.95
C PHE A 316 12.75 10.48 -5.95
N ASN A 317 11.93 10.63 -7.00
CA ASN A 317 10.81 11.57 -7.01
C ASN A 317 9.61 10.91 -6.32
N TYR A 318 9.44 11.15 -5.02
CA TYR A 318 8.35 10.59 -4.26
C TYR A 318 7.01 11.22 -4.64
N ALA A 319 5.96 10.42 -4.59
CA ALA A 319 4.58 10.82 -4.84
C ALA A 319 3.72 10.47 -3.62
N VAL A 320 2.91 11.41 -3.17
CA VAL A 320 2.05 11.22 -1.99
C VAL A 320 0.60 11.34 -2.40
N ASN A 321 -0.23 10.39 -1.98
CA ASN A 321 -1.67 10.38 -2.26
C ASN A 321 -2.35 11.53 -1.50
N TYR A 322 -3.29 12.22 -2.13
CA TYR A 322 -4.13 13.25 -1.49
C TYR A 322 -5.61 13.05 -1.80
N ARG A 323 -6.49 13.75 -1.07
CA ARG A 323 -7.93 13.83 -1.36
C ARG A 323 -8.41 15.26 -1.42
#